data_AF-A2U1J3-F1
#
_entry.id   AF-A2U1J3-F1
#
_cell.length_a   1.000
_cell.length_b   1.000
_cell.length_c   1.000
_cell.angle_alpha   90.00
_cell.angle_beta   90.00
_cell.angle_gamma   90.00
#
_symmetry.space_group_name_H-M   'P 1'
#
loop_
_entity.id
_entity.type
_entity.pdbx_description
1 polymer ?
#
loop_
_entity_poly.entity_id
_entity_poly.type
_entity_poly.pdbx_seq_one_letter_code
_entity_poly.pdbx_strand_id
1 'polypeptide(L)'
;METPNLKVIQQYAQGDAETEKILLDIVIEEFPEEKENYYLHLEAKDSKKTQEAVHKIKHKISILGLEKSYEIANTYEANLLENNFDLQNEFHQILENITSFIASL
;
A
#
# COMPACT_ATOMS: atom_id res chain seq x y z
N MET A 1 6.69 11.25 8.40
CA MET A 1 5.62 10.43 7.79
C MET A 1 4.93 9.65 8.89
N GLU A 2 3.72 9.16 8.63
CA GLU A 2 3.03 8.19 9.50
C GLU A 2 3.84 6.89 9.59
N THR A 3 3.71 6.13 10.67
CA THR A 3 4.49 4.89 10.89
C THR A 3 3.59 3.67 10.73
N PRO A 4 3.96 2.67 9.89
CA PRO A 4 3.17 1.46 9.76
C PRO A 4 3.11 0.70 11.09
N ASN A 5 2.00 0.01 11.34
CA ASN A 5 1.80 -0.74 12.58
C ASN A 5 0.88 -1.95 12.38
N LEU A 6 0.89 -2.86 13.34
CA LEU A 6 0.12 -4.11 13.29
C LEU A 6 -1.23 -4.03 14.01
N LYS A 7 -1.67 -2.84 14.48
CA LYS A 7 -2.88 -2.72 15.32
C LYS A 7 -4.13 -3.21 14.60
N VAL A 8 -4.25 -2.92 13.30
CA VAL A 8 -5.39 -3.35 12.49
C VAL A 8 -5.38 -4.88 12.29
N ILE A 9 -4.21 -5.47 12.04
CA ILE A 9 -4.03 -6.94 11.99
C ILE A 9 -4.45 -7.59 13.31
N GLN A 10 -3.95 -7.06 14.44
CA GLN A 10 -4.30 -7.56 15.79
C GLN A 10 -5.80 -7.45 16.09
N GLN A 11 -6.44 -6.36 15.64
CA GLN A 11 -7.89 -6.18 15.76
C GLN A 11 -8.66 -7.21 14.93
N TYR A 12 -8.24 -7.47 13.69
CA TYR A 12 -8.89 -8.45 12.83
C TYR A 12 -8.72 -9.89 13.32
N ALA A 13 -7.55 -10.21 13.86
CA ALA A 13 -7.27 -11.53 14.41
C ALA A 13 -7.95 -11.80 15.76
N GLN A 14 -8.40 -10.77 16.47
CA GLN A 14 -9.09 -10.89 17.77
C GLN A 14 -8.30 -11.70 18.81
N GLY A 15 -6.96 -11.62 18.76
CA GLY A 15 -6.06 -12.35 19.64
C GLY A 15 -5.67 -13.76 19.17
N ASP A 16 -6.07 -14.17 17.96
CA ASP A 16 -5.64 -15.42 17.34
C ASP A 16 -4.28 -15.27 16.64
N ALA A 17 -3.24 -15.85 17.21
CA ALA A 17 -1.86 -15.70 16.73
C ALA A 17 -1.63 -16.31 15.33
N GLU A 18 -2.35 -17.38 14.98
CA GLU A 18 -2.26 -17.98 13.64
C GLU A 18 -2.85 -17.03 12.59
N THR A 19 -3.98 -16.40 12.88
CA THR A 19 -4.63 -15.41 12.02
C THR A 19 -3.78 -14.15 11.87
N GLU A 20 -3.17 -13.64 12.95
CA GLU A 20 -2.22 -12.51 12.87
C GLU A 20 -1.09 -12.82 11.90
N LYS A 21 -0.51 -14.02 12.03
CA LYS A 21 0.59 -14.47 11.17
C LYS A 21 0.16 -14.58 9.71
N ILE A 22 -0.98 -15.20 9.42
CA ILE A 22 -1.50 -15.34 8.05
C ILE A 22 -1.69 -13.96 7.40
N LEU A 23 -2.32 -13.02 8.11
CA LEU A 23 -2.54 -11.67 7.60
C LEU A 23 -1.23 -10.94 7.33
N LEU A 24 -0.24 -11.10 8.22
CA LEU A 24 1.08 -10.50 8.06
C LEU A 24 1.85 -11.12 6.89
N ASP A 25 1.87 -12.44 6.78
CA ASP A 25 2.55 -13.17 5.70
C ASP A 25 2.00 -12.73 4.33
N ILE A 26 0.69 -12.58 4.18
CA ILE A 26 0.05 -12.05 2.96
C ILE A 26 0.60 -10.65 2.60
N VAL A 27 0.73 -9.76 3.59
CA VAL A 27 1.28 -8.40 3.34
C VAL A 27 2.74 -8.47 2.89
N ILE A 28 3.56 -9.31 3.55
CA ILE A 28 4.98 -9.46 3.26
C ILE A 28 5.21 -10.07 1.86
N GLU A 29 4.39 -11.05 1.48
CA GLU A 29 4.52 -11.75 0.19
C GLU A 29 3.98 -10.93 -0.98
N GLU A 30 2.81 -10.29 -0.83
CA GLU A 30 2.15 -9.62 -1.96
C GLU A 30 2.67 -8.19 -2.21
N PHE A 31 3.01 -7.44 -1.16
CA PHE A 31 3.37 -6.02 -1.31
C PHE A 31 4.57 -5.77 -2.25
N PRO A 32 5.67 -6.56 -2.22
CA PRO A 32 6.78 -6.36 -3.15
C PRO A 32 6.38 -6.49 -4.62
N GLU A 33 5.54 -7.48 -4.95
CA GLU A 33 5.04 -7.71 -6.31
C GLU A 33 4.07 -6.60 -6.73
N GLU A 34 3.16 -6.18 -5.84
CA GLU A 34 2.26 -5.05 -6.10
C GLU A 34 3.04 -3.74 -6.35
N LYS A 35 4.12 -3.50 -5.58
CA LYS A 35 5.01 -2.35 -5.75
C LYS A 35 5.75 -2.38 -7.09
N GLU A 36 6.28 -3.52 -7.49
CA GLU A 36 6.96 -3.68 -8.78
C GLU A 36 6.00 -3.42 -9.95
N ASN A 37 4.81 -4.01 -9.90
CA ASN A 37 3.77 -3.79 -10.90
C ASN A 37 3.35 -2.31 -11.00
N TYR A 38 3.24 -1.61 -9.87
CA TYR A 38 2.99 -0.17 -9.87
C TYR A 38 4.07 0.60 -10.65
N TYR A 39 5.36 0.37 -10.36
CA TYR A 39 6.44 1.07 -11.05
C TYR A 39 6.49 0.73 -12.54
N LEU A 40 6.27 -0.53 -12.90
CA LEU A 40 6.21 -0.96 -14.30
C LEU A 40 5.12 -0.21 -15.07
N HIS A 41 3.93 -0.07 -14.49
CA HIS A 41 2.83 0.67 -15.13
C HIS A 41 3.05 2.18 -15.15
N LEU A 42 3.67 2.71 -14.11
CA LEU A 42 4.05 4.12 -14.01
C LEU A 42 5.09 4.50 -15.07
N GLU A 43 6.13 3.68 -15.27
CA GLU A 43 7.14 3.89 -16.32
C GLU A 43 6.53 3.82 -17.72
N ALA A 44 5.58 2.91 -17.92
CA ALA A 44 4.81 2.81 -19.16
C ALA A 44 3.81 3.97 -19.37
N LYS A 45 3.61 4.83 -18.35
CA LYS A 45 2.57 5.87 -18.29
C LYS A 45 1.15 5.33 -18.56
N ASP A 46 0.90 4.08 -18.19
CA ASP A 46 -0.42 3.45 -18.28
C ASP A 46 -1.23 3.84 -17.04
N SER A 47 -1.92 4.97 -17.11
CA SER A 47 -2.68 5.56 -15.99
C SER A 47 -3.69 4.59 -15.41
N LYS A 48 -4.39 3.83 -16.26
CA LYS A 48 -5.39 2.83 -15.86
C LYS A 48 -4.75 1.71 -15.04
N LYS A 49 -3.68 1.09 -15.54
CA LYS A 49 -3.02 0.01 -14.78
C LYS A 49 -2.30 0.52 -13.55
N THR A 50 -1.79 1.75 -13.59
CA THR A 50 -1.23 2.42 -12.41
C THR A 50 -2.31 2.60 -11.34
N GLN A 51 -3.52 3.01 -11.72
CA GLN A 51 -4.66 3.15 -10.83
C GLN A 51 -5.06 1.81 -10.20
N GLU A 52 -5.13 0.74 -11.00
CA GLU A 52 -5.41 -0.61 -10.51
C GLU A 52 -4.34 -1.10 -9.50
N ALA A 53 -3.07 -0.78 -9.72
CA ALA A 53 -1.99 -1.09 -8.78
C ALA A 53 -2.10 -0.28 -7.48
N VAL A 54 -2.39 1.03 -7.58
CA VAL A 54 -2.63 1.91 -6.41
C VAL A 54 -3.80 1.37 -5.58
N HIS A 55 -4.89 0.93 -6.21
CA HIS A 55 -6.06 0.35 -5.53
C HIS A 55 -5.67 -0.86 -4.66
N LYS A 56 -4.89 -1.79 -5.21
CA LYS A 56 -4.42 -2.98 -4.49
C LYS A 56 -3.55 -2.62 -3.30
N ILE A 57 -2.57 -1.75 -3.52
CA ILE A 57 -1.65 -1.28 -2.48
C ILE A 57 -2.41 -0.54 -1.37
N LYS A 58 -3.47 0.21 -1.72
CA LYS A 58 -4.31 0.93 -0.75
C LYS A 58 -4.90 0.01 0.32
N HIS A 59 -5.20 -1.25 0.00
CA HIS A 59 -5.62 -2.24 1.00
C HIS A 59 -4.50 -2.54 2.01
N LYS A 60 -3.25 -2.70 1.54
CA LYS A 60 -2.09 -2.92 2.41
C LYS A 60 -1.82 -1.70 3.31
N ILE A 61 -1.97 -0.49 2.78
CA ILE A 61 -1.90 0.76 3.54
C ILE A 61 -2.91 0.75 4.69
N SER A 62 -4.16 0.34 4.42
CA SER A 62 -5.21 0.24 5.44
C SER A 62 -4.89 -0.83 6.49
N ILE A 63 -4.42 -2.01 6.07
CA ILE A 63 -4.06 -3.12 6.97
C ILE A 63 -2.88 -2.76 7.89
N LEU A 64 -1.99 -1.88 7.42
CA LEU A 64 -0.85 -1.37 8.20
C LEU A 64 -1.19 -0.14 9.05
N GLY A 65 -2.47 0.23 9.15
CA GLY A 65 -2.94 1.30 10.02
C GLY A 65 -2.41 2.69 9.64
N LEU A 66 -2.23 2.94 8.34
CA LEU A 66 -1.71 4.20 7.80
C LEU A 66 -2.85 5.09 7.26
N GLU A 67 -3.65 5.68 8.15
CA GLU A 67 -4.88 6.41 7.78
C GLU A 67 -4.60 7.63 6.89
N LYS A 68 -3.54 8.40 7.16
CA LYS A 68 -3.22 9.57 6.32
C LYS A 68 -2.68 9.17 4.96
N SER A 69 -1.89 8.10 4.95
CA SER A 69 -1.36 7.54 3.71
C SER A 69 -2.48 6.95 2.85
N TYR A 70 -3.52 6.41 3.47
CA TYR A 70 -4.72 5.91 2.79
C TYR A 70 -5.45 7.04 2.05
N GLU A 71 -5.64 8.20 2.68
CA GLU A 71 -6.27 9.37 2.03
C GLU A 71 -5.46 9.88 0.82
N ILE A 72 -4.13 9.89 0.93
CA ILE A 72 -3.23 10.22 -0.19
C ILE A 72 -3.39 9.21 -1.32
N ALA A 73 -3.35 7.92 -1.01
CA ALA A 73 -3.52 6.85 -2.01
C ALA A 73 -4.90 6.92 -2.68
N ASN A 74 -5.96 7.20 -1.93
CA ASN A 74 -7.31 7.36 -2.44
C ASN A 74 -7.43 8.57 -3.39
N THR A 75 -6.78 9.68 -3.06
CA THR A 75 -6.74 10.87 -3.92
C THR A 75 -5.91 10.63 -5.18
N TYR A 76 -4.76 9.99 -5.05
CA TYR A 76 -3.90 9.63 -6.17
C TYR A 76 -4.61 8.67 -7.14
N GLU A 77 -5.31 7.66 -6.61
CA GLU A 77 -6.14 6.75 -7.39
C GLU A 77 -7.19 7.51 -8.23
N ALA A 78 -7.87 8.49 -7.63
CA ALA A 78 -8.85 9.32 -8.33
C ALA A 78 -8.19 10.22 -9.40
N ASN A 79 -7.02 10.79 -9.12
CA ASN A 79 -6.26 11.58 -10.09
C ASN A 79 -5.90 10.76 -11.34
N LEU A 80 -5.51 9.50 -11.15
CA LEU A 80 -5.11 8.62 -12.25
C LEU A 80 -6.26 8.30 -13.23
N LEU A 81 -7.53 8.33 -12.78
CA LEU A 81 -8.69 8.20 -13.67
C LEU A 81 -8.76 9.32 -14.71
N GLU A 82 -8.27 10.51 -14.36
CA GLU A 82 -8.19 11.69 -15.22
C GLU A 82 -6.83 11.82 -15.93
N ASN A 83 -6.01 10.76 -15.92
CA ASN A 83 -4.61 10.77 -16.38
C ASN A 83 -3.72 11.80 -15.67
N ASN A 84 -4.08 12.18 -14.44
CA ASN A 84 -3.29 13.07 -13.60
C ASN A 84 -2.39 12.25 -12.65
N PHE A 85 -1.09 12.53 -12.66
CA PHE A 85 -0.10 11.86 -11.82
C PHE A 85 0.27 12.67 -10.56
N ASP A 86 -0.47 13.73 -10.24
CA ASP A 86 -0.36 14.44 -8.97
C ASP A 86 -0.45 13.48 -7.79
N LEU A 87 0.44 13.65 -6.81
CA LEU A 87 0.68 12.77 -5.66
C LEU A 87 1.55 11.52 -5.92
N GLN A 88 2.12 11.36 -7.11
CA GLN A 88 3.08 10.27 -7.39
C GLN A 88 4.24 10.25 -6.39
N ASN A 89 4.81 11.41 -6.04
CA ASN A 89 5.96 11.48 -5.14
C ASN A 89 5.57 11.13 -3.70
N GLU A 90 4.43 11.61 -3.24
CA GLU A 90 3.85 11.29 -1.94
C GLU A 90 3.52 9.79 -1.84
N PHE A 91 2.95 9.22 -2.90
CA PHE A 91 2.70 7.79 -2.99
C PHE A 91 3.99 6.98 -2.97
N HIS A 92 5.01 7.40 -3.73
CA HIS A 92 6.35 6.79 -3.68
C HIS A 92 6.93 6.76 -2.25
N GLN A 93 6.82 7.87 -1.51
CA GLN A 93 7.28 7.91 -0.13
C GLN A 93 6.51 6.94 0.78
N ILE A 94 5.22 6.73 0.54
CA ILE A 94 4.42 5.74 1.28
C ILE A 94 4.94 4.33 1.01
N LEU A 95 5.24 4.00 -0.26
CA LEU A 95 5.78 2.70 -0.64
C LEU A 95 7.12 2.41 0.02
N GLU A 96 8.01 3.41 0.08
CA GLU A 96 9.32 3.26 0.73
C GLU A 96 9.21 3.12 2.25
N ASN A 97 8.25 3.81 2.86
CA ASN A 97 7.95 3.66 4.28
C ASN A 97 7.45 2.24 4.62
N ILE A 98 6.53 1.69 3.81
CA ILE A 98 6.06 0.31 3.96
C ILE A 98 7.20 -0.70 3.72
N THR A 99 7.99 -0.49 2.67
CA THR A 99 9.17 -1.32 2.37
C THR A 99 10.12 -1.37 3.56
N SER A 100 10.42 -0.22 4.16
CA SER A 100 11.31 -0.11 5.31
C SER A 100 10.73 -0.81 6.55
N PHE A 101 9.42 -0.71 6.76
CA PHE A 101 8.76 -1.42 7.85
C PHE A 101 8.79 -2.93 7.66
N ILE A 102 8.43 -3.44 6.48
CA ILE A 102 8.48 -4.88 6.17
C ILE A 102 9.89 -5.43 6.36
N ALA A 103 10.92 -4.70 5.91
CA ALA A 103 12.31 -5.09 6.09
C ALA A 103 12.79 -5.09 7.56
N SER A 104 12.03 -4.49 8.48
CA SER A 104 12.34 -4.42 9.91
C SER A 104 11.64 -5.47 10.77
N LEU A 105 10.70 -6.22 10.19
CA LEU A 105 9.99 -7.34 10.83
C LEU A 105 10.90 -8.58 10.93
#